data_AF-A0A8T6UH91-F1
#
_entry.id   AF-A0A8T6UH91-F1
#
_cell.length_a   1.000
_cell.length_b   1.000
_cell.length_c   1.000
_cell.angle_alpha   90.00
_cell.angle_beta   90.00
_cell.angle_gamma   90.00
#
_symmetry.space_group_name_H-M   'P 1'
#
loop_
_entity.id
_entity.type
_entity.pdbx_description
1 polymer ?
#
loop_
_entity_poly.entity_id
_entity_poly.type
_entity_poly.pdbx_seq_one_letter_code
_entity_poly.pdbx_strand_id
1 'polypeptide(L)'
;TSGPGATNLITPLQNAKMDSTPLVAITGQVGTAAIGSDAFQEAYTTGLAMHCTKHSYLVTDADQIPDIIHEAFHIARTGRPGPVLVDLPKD
;
A
#
# COMPACT_ATOMS: atom_id res chain seq x y z
N THR A 1 -5.39 -2.81 -8.72
CA THR A 1 -6.11 -1.65 -9.30
C THR A 1 -6.08 -0.49 -8.31
N SER A 2 -6.30 0.74 -8.76
CA SER A 2 -6.25 1.96 -7.96
C SER A 2 -7.63 2.36 -7.40
N GLY A 3 -7.71 3.54 -6.79
CA GLY A 3 -8.94 4.22 -6.44
C GLY A 3 -9.93 3.33 -5.66
N PRO A 4 -11.08 2.97 -6.24
CA PRO A 4 -12.11 2.19 -5.54
C PRO A 4 -11.63 0.80 -5.10
N GLY A 5 -10.71 0.17 -5.82
CA GLY A 5 -10.16 -1.11 -5.40
C GLY A 5 -9.30 -0.98 -4.15
N ALA A 6 -8.48 0.07 -4.10
CA ALA A 6 -7.62 0.36 -2.96
C ALA A 6 -8.42 0.80 -1.72
N THR A 7 -9.46 1.64 -1.89
CA THR A 7 -10.28 2.10 -0.75
C THR A 7 -11.10 0.98 -0.12
N ASN A 8 -11.52 -0.04 -0.90
CA ASN A 8 -12.16 -1.24 -0.35
C ASN A 8 -11.25 -2.08 0.57
N LEU A 9 -9.93 -1.84 0.56
CA LEU A 9 -9.00 -2.52 1.45
C LEU A 9 -8.87 -1.87 2.83
N ILE A 10 -9.42 -0.67 3.06
CA ILE A 10 -9.24 0.03 4.34
C ILE A 10 -9.74 -0.79 5.53
N THR A 11 -10.93 -1.37 5.43
CA THR A 11 -11.50 -2.22 6.48
C THR A 11 -10.67 -3.48 6.77
N PRO A 12 -10.31 -4.33 5.78
CA PRO A 12 -9.47 -5.50 6.05
C PRO A 12 -8.05 -5.16 6.52
N LEU A 13 -7.47 -4.03 6.08
CA LEU A 13 -6.20 -3.53 6.60
C LEU A 13 -6.33 -3.20 8.09
N GLN A 14 -7.36 -2.45 8.48
CA GLN A 14 -7.59 -2.14 9.89
C GLN A 14 -7.81 -3.41 10.72
N ASN A 15 -8.56 -4.39 10.20
CA ASN A 15 -8.74 -5.68 10.87
C ASN A 15 -7.40 -6.38 11.12
N ALA A 16 -6.58 -6.53 10.07
CA ALA A 16 -5.27 -7.16 10.20
C ALA A 16 -4.34 -6.42 11.18
N LYS A 17 -4.43 -5.08 11.25
CA LYS A 17 -3.65 -4.28 12.20
C LYS A 17 -4.08 -4.52 13.64
N MET A 18 -5.38 -4.61 13.90
CA MET A 18 -5.92 -4.86 15.25
C MET A 18 -5.57 -6.26 15.74
N ASP A 19 -5.72 -7.27 14.87
CA ASP A 19 -5.49 -8.68 15.18
C ASP A 19 -4.01 -9.08 15.12
N SER A 20 -3.13 -8.16 14.71
CA SER A 20 -1.70 -8.42 14.49
C SER A 20 -1.44 -9.53 13.47
N THR A 21 -2.21 -9.51 12.38
CA THR A 21 -2.10 -10.48 11.29
C THR A 21 -1.08 -9.97 10.26
N PRO A 22 -0.03 -10.75 9.93
CA PRO A 22 0.92 -10.38 8.89
C PRO A 22 0.22 -10.39 7.52
N LEU A 23 0.20 -9.25 6.84
CA LEU A 23 -0.44 -9.08 5.54
C LEU A 23 0.38 -8.12 4.68
N VAL A 24 0.50 -8.41 3.39
CA VAL A 24 1.07 -7.47 2.41
C VAL A 24 -0.01 -7.22 1.36
N ALA A 25 -0.50 -5.98 1.27
CA ALA A 25 -1.46 -5.54 0.27
C ALA A 25 -0.73 -4.81 -0.84
N ILE A 26 -0.98 -5.22 -2.09
CA ILE A 26 -0.44 -4.56 -3.27
C ILE A 26 -1.59 -3.87 -3.99
N THR A 27 -1.49 -2.56 -4.16
CA THR A 27 -2.46 -1.74 -4.90
C THR A 27 -1.83 -1.21 -6.18
N GLY A 28 -2.67 -0.96 -7.18
CA GLY A 28 -2.22 -0.21 -8.35
C GLY A 28 -2.45 1.27 -8.10
N GLN A 29 -1.74 2.12 -8.82
CA GLN A 29 -1.89 3.57 -8.78
C GLN A 29 -1.95 4.13 -10.21
N VAL A 30 -2.41 5.37 -10.36
CA VAL A 30 -2.26 6.13 -11.60
C VAL A 30 -0.77 6.29 -11.93
N GLY A 31 -0.46 6.67 -13.17
CA GLY A 31 0.94 6.84 -13.57
C GLY A 31 1.62 7.93 -12.76
N THR A 32 2.92 7.81 -12.50
CA THR A 32 3.68 8.70 -11.60
C THR A 32 3.44 10.19 -11.89
N ALA A 33 3.44 10.58 -13.16
CA ALA A 33 3.21 11.96 -13.60
C ALA A 33 1.78 12.49 -13.39
N ALA A 34 0.81 11.61 -13.14
CA ALA A 34 -0.59 11.95 -12.89
C ALA A 34 -0.97 11.95 -11.41
N ILE A 35 -0.04 11.60 -10.51
CA ILE A 35 -0.28 11.65 -9.07
C ILE A 35 -0.46 13.11 -8.64
N GLY A 36 -1.56 13.38 -7.93
CA GLY A 36 -2.00 14.68 -7.46
C GLY A 36 -2.82 15.48 -8.47
N SER A 37 -3.21 14.89 -9.61
CA SER A 37 -3.92 15.61 -10.68
C SER A 37 -5.42 15.30 -10.75
N ASP A 38 -5.98 14.59 -9.76
CA ASP A 38 -7.34 14.05 -9.77
C ASP A 38 -7.61 13.17 -11.01
N ALA A 39 -6.63 12.33 -11.36
CA ALA A 39 -6.72 11.45 -12.49
C ALA A 39 -7.82 10.39 -12.31
N PHE A 40 -8.24 9.74 -13.41
CA PHE A 40 -9.28 8.70 -13.34
C PHE A 40 -8.87 7.57 -12.38
N GLN A 41 -9.72 7.30 -11.40
CA GLN A 41 -9.48 6.32 -10.32
C GLN A 41 -8.23 6.60 -9.48
N GLU A 42 -7.80 7.84 -9.40
CA GLU A 42 -6.83 8.25 -8.40
C GLU A 42 -7.47 8.27 -7.01
N ALA A 43 -6.73 7.79 -6.01
CA ALA A 43 -6.99 8.06 -4.61
C ALA A 43 -5.65 8.13 -3.88
N TYR A 44 -5.56 8.94 -2.83
CA TYR A 44 -4.38 9.02 -1.98
C TYR A 44 -4.28 7.79 -1.05
N THR A 45 -4.08 6.62 -1.66
CA THR A 45 -4.15 5.30 -1.02
C THR A 45 -3.17 5.14 0.12
N THR A 46 -1.91 5.54 -0.06
CA THR A 46 -0.89 5.47 0.99
C THR A 46 -1.26 6.34 2.19
N GLY A 47 -1.81 7.54 1.96
CA GLY A 47 -2.32 8.41 3.01
C GLY A 47 -3.51 7.83 3.76
N LEU A 48 -4.52 7.30 3.03
CA LEU A 48 -5.68 6.65 3.64
C LEU A 48 -5.29 5.41 4.47
N ALA A 49 -4.35 4.61 3.94
CA ALA A 49 -3.91 3.37 4.58
C ALA A 49 -2.96 3.59 5.75
N MET A 50 -2.26 4.74 5.84
CA MET A 50 -1.24 5.02 6.87
C MET A 50 -1.73 4.72 8.30
N HIS A 51 -2.99 5.02 8.60
CA HIS A 51 -3.58 4.76 9.93
C HIS A 51 -4.06 3.32 10.11
N CYS A 52 -4.28 2.59 9.02
CA CYS A 52 -4.77 1.21 9.01
C CYS A 52 -3.68 0.18 8.70
N THR A 53 -2.44 0.61 8.45
CA THR A 53 -1.27 -0.24 8.24
C THR A 53 -0.23 -0.09 9.34
N LYS A 54 0.68 -1.06 9.42
CA LYS A 54 1.96 -0.93 10.14
C LYS A 54 2.92 -0.03 9.38
N HIS A 55 2.91 -0.13 8.05
CA HIS A 55 3.71 0.70 7.15
C HIS A 55 3.08 0.75 5.75
N SER A 56 3.40 1.77 4.96
CA SER A 56 2.94 1.87 3.57
C SER A 56 4.01 2.50 2.67
N TYR A 57 4.08 2.04 1.43
CA TYR A 57 5.00 2.54 0.39
C TYR A 57 4.21 3.08 -0.80
N LEU A 58 4.73 4.16 -1.41
CA LEU A 58 4.45 4.54 -2.79
C LEU A 58 5.75 4.33 -3.57
N VAL A 59 5.75 3.42 -4.55
CA VAL A 59 6.93 3.14 -5.36
C VAL A 59 6.96 4.10 -6.53
N THR A 60 7.98 4.95 -6.62
CA THR A 60 8.12 5.92 -7.72
C THR A 60 9.20 5.54 -8.72
N ASP A 61 9.93 4.46 -8.46
CA ASP A 61 11.00 3.93 -9.32
C ASP A 61 10.93 2.39 -9.33
N ALA A 62 10.87 1.81 -10.53
CA ALA A 62 10.74 0.37 -10.73
C ALA A 62 11.94 -0.42 -10.17
N ASP A 63 13.13 0.19 -10.14
CA ASP A 63 14.34 -0.47 -9.62
C ASP A 63 14.27 -0.71 -8.10
N GLN A 64 13.38 0.00 -7.40
CA GLN A 64 13.17 -0.17 -5.95
C GLN A 64 12.21 -1.31 -5.59
N ILE A 65 11.45 -1.84 -6.56
CA ILE A 65 10.43 -2.86 -6.32
C ILE A 65 10.98 -4.08 -5.56
N PRO A 66 12.12 -4.69 -5.95
CA PRO A 66 12.63 -5.88 -5.27
C PRO A 66 12.88 -5.64 -3.78
N ASP A 67 13.59 -4.56 -3.45
CA ASP A 67 13.96 -4.22 -2.08
C ASP A 67 12.73 -3.86 -1.24
N ILE A 68 11.80 -3.07 -1.78
CA ILE A 68 10.56 -2.69 -1.09
C ILE A 68 9.69 -3.91 -0.80
N ILE A 69 9.59 -4.86 -1.73
CA ILE A 69 8.83 -6.10 -1.49
C ILE A 69 9.51 -6.94 -0.40
N HIS A 70 10.83 -7.11 -0.44
CA HIS A 70 11.56 -7.80 0.62
C HIS A 70 11.35 -7.15 1.99
N GLU A 71 11.42 -5.82 2.06
CA GLU A 71 11.22 -5.05 3.28
C GLU A 71 9.77 -5.14 3.76
N ALA A 72 8.78 -5.05 2.87
CA ALA A 72 7.36 -5.16 3.21
C ALA A 72 7.05 -6.49 3.89
N PHE A 73 7.57 -7.61 3.37
CA PHE A 73 7.43 -8.93 4.00
C PHE A 73 8.22 -9.06 5.30
N HIS A 74 9.36 -8.36 5.44
CA HIS A 74 10.10 -8.29 6.70
C HIS A 74 9.27 -7.56 7.75
N ILE A 75 8.86 -6.31 7.48
CA ILE A 75 8.07 -5.47 8.39
C ILE A 75 6.75 -6.14 8.77
N ALA A 76 6.05 -6.76 7.83
CA ALA A 76 4.77 -7.42 8.12
C ALA A 76 4.90 -8.54 9.16
N ARG A 77 6.06 -9.21 9.25
CA ARG A 77 6.28 -10.40 10.09
C ARG A 77 7.08 -10.16 11.37
N THR A 78 7.94 -9.14 11.41
CA THR A 78 8.86 -8.92 12.55
C THR A 78 8.25 -8.06 13.66
N GLY A 79 8.64 -8.29 14.91
CA GLY A 79 8.04 -7.64 16.08
C GLY A 79 6.57 -8.01 16.24
N ARG A 80 5.69 -7.05 16.52
CA ARG A 80 4.24 -7.26 16.41
C ARG A 80 3.87 -7.34 14.92
N PRO A 81 3.34 -8.46 14.40
CA PRO A 81 2.99 -8.57 12.99
C PRO A 81 1.85 -7.61 12.63
N GLY A 82 1.73 -7.30 11.34
CA GLY A 82 0.67 -6.41 10.88
C GLY A 82 0.70 -6.17 9.38
N PRO A 83 -0.27 -5.41 8.86
CA PRO A 83 -0.42 -5.16 7.44
C PRO A 83 0.58 -4.11 6.94
N VAL A 84 1.18 -4.36 5.77
CA VAL A 84 1.96 -3.41 4.98
C VAL A 84 1.28 -3.20 3.63
N LEU A 85 1.16 -1.95 3.18
CA LEU A 85 0.64 -1.63 1.84
C LEU A 85 1.77 -1.20 0.91
N VAL A 86 1.78 -1.70 -0.32
CA VAL A 86 2.70 -1.29 -1.39
C VAL A 86 1.88 -0.78 -2.56
N ASP A 87 1.97 0.51 -2.83
CA ASP A 87 1.24 1.18 -3.92
C ASP A 87 2.14 1.33 -5.15
N LEU A 88 1.70 0.76 -6.28
CA LEU A 88 2.48 0.65 -7.52
C LEU A 88 1.82 1.45 -8.65
N PRO A 89 2.41 2.58 -9.09
CA PRO A 89 2.06 3.25 -10.33
C PRO A 89 2.08 2.29 -11.53
N LYS A 90 1.28 2.61 -12.55
CA LYS A 90 1.10 1.74 -13.72
C LYS A 90 2.29 1.73 -14.68
N ASP A 91 3.15 2.75 -14.60
CA ASP A 91 4.32 3.00 -15.45
C ASP A 91 5.61 2.46 -14.84
#